data_AF-U5N4H9-F1
#
_entry.id   AF-U5N4H9-F1
#
_cell.length_a   1.000
_cell.length_b   1.000
_cell.length_c   1.000
_cell.angle_alpha   90.00
_cell.angle_beta   90.00
_cell.angle_gamma   90.00
#
_symmetry.space_group_name_H-M   'P 1'
#
loop_
_entity.id
_entity.type
_entity.pdbx_description
1 polymer ?
#
loop_
_entity_poly.entity_id
_entity_poly.type
_entity_poly.pdbx_seq_one_letter_code
_entity_poly.pdbx_strand_id
1 'polypeptide(L)'
;MINEAGLSEAELEAQHKRRDFIILQRDALTKARKDGEEEGRLAERHAVIFNAHRNGLPPQLITSLVGLSEAEVTRLLQRHGI
;
A
#
# COMPACT_ATOMS: atom_id res chain seq x y z
N MET A 1 18.90 -9.42 -24.57
CA MET A 1 19.27 -10.75 -25.07
C MET A 1 20.55 -11.14 -24.34
N ILE A 2 20.56 -12.26 -23.60
CA ILE A 2 21.74 -12.71 -22.85
C ILE A 2 22.71 -13.31 -23.88
N ASN A 3 24.00 -12.95 -23.80
CA ASN A 3 25.00 -13.56 -24.66
C ASN A 3 25.43 -14.89 -24.05
N GLU A 4 24.75 -15.96 -24.45
CA GLU A 4 24.98 -17.32 -23.96
C GLU A 4 26.15 -18.01 -24.69
N ALA A 5 26.61 -17.45 -25.82
CA ALA A 5 27.56 -18.08 -26.73
C ALA A 5 29.04 -18.01 -26.30
N GLY A 6 29.34 -17.39 -25.14
CA GLY A 6 30.72 -17.17 -24.68
C GLY A 6 30.98 -17.44 -23.20
N LEU A 7 30.03 -18.06 -22.49
CA LEU A 7 30.14 -18.32 -21.05
C LEU A 7 30.24 -19.82 -20.77
N SER A 8 31.01 -20.18 -19.75
CA SER A 8 30.91 -21.51 -19.14
C SER A 8 29.56 -21.70 -18.44
N GLU A 9 29.15 -22.95 -18.21
CA GLU A 9 27.88 -23.26 -17.54
C GLU A 9 27.77 -22.60 -16.15
N ALA A 10 28.87 -22.56 -15.39
CA ALA A 10 28.90 -21.93 -14.08
C ALA A 10 28.69 -20.40 -14.16
N GLU A 11 29.26 -19.75 -15.18
CA GLU A 11 29.07 -18.31 -15.40
C GLU A 11 27.65 -17.99 -15.87
N LEU A 12 27.06 -18.84 -16.71
CA LEU A 12 25.68 -18.71 -17.15
C LEU A 12 24.71 -18.86 -15.97
N GLU A 13 24.93 -19.86 -15.10
CA GLU A 13 24.13 -20.05 -13.89
C GLU A 13 24.24 -18.86 -12.93
N ALA A 14 25.46 -18.34 -12.72
CA ALA A 14 25.68 -17.15 -11.90
C ALA A 14 24.94 -15.93 -12.45
N GLN A 15 24.92 -15.75 -13.77
CA GLN A 15 24.16 -14.67 -14.40
C GLN A 15 22.65 -14.84 -14.24
N HIS A 16 22.12 -16.05 -14.38
CA HIS A 16 20.69 -16.33 -14.16
C HIS A 16 20.30 -16.02 -12.72
N LYS A 17 21.07 -16.50 -11.74
CA LYS A 17 20.86 -16.17 -10.32
C LYS A 17 20.89 -14.67 -10.06
N ARG A 18 21.84 -13.95 -10.66
CA ARG A 18 21.94 -12.48 -10.53
C ARG A 18 20.72 -11.79 -11.12
N ARG A 19 20.26 -12.20 -12.30
CA ARG A 19 19.06 -11.65 -12.95
C ARG A 19 17.83 -11.88 -12.07
N ASP A 20 17.64 -13.10 -11.59
CA ASP A 20 16.47 -13.47 -10.80
C ASP A 20 16.47 -12.71 -9.46
N PHE A 21 17.63 -12.54 -8.85
CA PHE A 21 17.78 -11.70 -7.65
C PHE A 21 17.41 -10.24 -7.90
N ILE A 22 17.86 -9.64 -9.02
CA ILE A 22 17.51 -8.26 -9.38
C ILE A 22 16.00 -8.10 -9.59
N ILE A 23 15.37 -9.07 -10.27
CA ILE A 23 13.92 -9.08 -10.48
C ILE A 23 13.19 -9.14 -9.13
N LEU A 24 13.59 -10.06 -8.25
CA LEU A 24 13.00 -10.18 -6.91
C LEU A 24 13.11 -8.88 -6.11
N GLN A 25 14.28 -8.24 -6.10
CA GLN A 25 14.47 -6.98 -5.39
C GLN A 25 13.60 -5.86 -5.95
N ARG A 26 13.52 -5.72 -7.29
CA ARG A 26 12.68 -4.73 -7.94
C ARG A 26 11.20 -4.93 -7.60
N ASP A 27 10.74 -6.17 -7.62
CA ASP A 27 9.35 -6.51 -7.35
C ASP A 27 9.02 -6.28 -5.86
N ALA A 28 9.95 -6.59 -4.95
CA ALA A 28 9.83 -6.28 -3.53
C ALA A 28 9.71 -4.77 -3.26
N LEU A 29 10.54 -3.94 -3.91
CA LEU A 29 10.44 -2.47 -3.80
C LEU A 29 9.12 -1.95 -4.36
N THR A 30 8.67 -2.51 -5.49
CA THR A 30 7.38 -2.15 -6.09
C THR A 30 6.22 -2.47 -5.15
N LYS A 31 6.27 -3.63 -4.50
CA LYS A 31 5.28 -4.03 -3.50
C LYS A 31 5.31 -3.10 -2.28
N ALA A 32 6.49 -2.88 -1.69
CA ALA A 32 6.65 -1.99 -0.54
C ALA A 32 6.09 -0.58 -0.78
N ARG A 33 6.31 -0.03 -1.99
CA ARG A 33 5.70 1.25 -2.37
C ARG A 33 4.18 1.19 -2.40
N LYS A 34 3.59 0.16 -3.03
CA LYS A 34 2.12 0.02 -3.12
C LYS A 34 1.49 -0.16 -1.74
N ASP A 35 2.12 -0.97 -0.90
CA ASP A 35 1.68 -1.22 0.47
C ASP A 35 1.72 0.10 1.27
N GLY A 36 2.80 0.87 1.17
CA GLY A 36 2.91 2.18 1.82
C GLY A 36 1.92 3.23 1.31
N GLU A 37 1.64 3.25 0.00
CA GLU A 37 0.60 4.11 -0.58
C GLU A 37 -0.79 3.76 -0.04
N GLU A 38 -1.10 2.47 0.12
CA GLU A 38 -2.38 2.03 0.68
C GLU A 38 -2.49 2.33 2.18
N GLU A 39 -1.45 2.08 2.96
CA GLU A 39 -1.38 2.46 4.38
C GLU A 39 -1.57 3.97 4.56
N GLY A 40 -0.93 4.78 3.71
CA GLY A 40 -1.07 6.23 3.69
C GLY A 40 -2.50 6.68 3.40
N ARG A 41 -3.15 6.10 2.38
CA ARG A 41 -4.56 6.39 2.05
C ARG A 41 -5.51 6.01 3.20
N LEU A 42 -5.27 4.87 3.86
CA LEU A 42 -6.06 4.46 5.02
C LEU A 42 -5.89 5.43 6.20
N ALA A 43 -4.65 5.83 6.49
CA ALA A 43 -4.35 6.80 7.53
C ALA A 43 -4.99 8.17 7.26
N GLU A 44 -4.91 8.66 6.02
CA GLU A 44 -5.57 9.90 5.59
C GLU A 44 -7.09 9.82 5.77
N ARG A 45 -7.72 8.73 5.30
CA ARG A 45 -9.17 8.53 5.47
C ARG A 45 -9.59 8.58 6.94
N HIS A 46 -8.85 7.90 7.82
CA HIS A 46 -9.12 7.95 9.27
C HIS A 46 -8.97 9.38 9.82
N ALA A 47 -7.91 10.08 9.43
CA ALA A 47 -7.68 11.46 9.86
C ALA A 47 -8.84 12.39 9.43
N VAL A 48 -9.33 12.26 8.20
CA VAL A 48 -10.49 13.03 7.70
C VAL A 48 -11.72 12.74 8.54
N ILE A 49 -12.02 11.47 8.83
CA ILE A 49 -13.18 11.08 9.66
C ILE A 49 -13.10 11.72 11.04
N PHE A 50 -11.97 11.57 11.73
CA PHE A 50 -11.81 12.08 13.09
C PHE A 50 -11.85 13.61 13.13
N ASN A 51 -11.16 14.28 12.20
CA ASN A 51 -11.14 15.73 12.15
C ASN A 51 -12.52 16.29 11.82
N ALA A 52 -13.25 15.70 10.86
CA ALA A 52 -14.61 16.11 10.55
C ALA A 52 -15.54 15.93 11.76
N HIS A 53 -15.49 14.78 12.43
CA HIS A 53 -16.32 14.52 13.60
C HIS A 53 -16.01 15.46 14.77
N ARG A 54 -14.72 15.71 15.06
CA ARG A 54 -14.28 16.67 16.08
C ARG A 54 -14.72 18.11 15.79
N ASN A 55 -14.92 18.45 14.52
CA ASN A 55 -15.48 19.74 14.09
C ASN A 55 -17.02 19.76 14.08
N GLY A 56 -17.67 18.73 14.64
CA GLY A 56 -19.12 18.66 14.80
C GLY A 56 -19.87 18.16 13.56
N LEU A 57 -19.18 17.63 12.54
CA LEU A 57 -19.87 17.02 11.41
C LEU A 57 -20.50 15.69 11.85
N PRO A 58 -21.79 15.46 11.52
CA PRO A 58 -22.46 14.21 11.84
C PRO A 58 -21.95 13.10 10.89
N PRO A 59 -21.91 11.83 11.35
CA PRO A 59 -21.40 10.70 10.58
C PRO A 59 -21.96 10.59 9.15
N GLN A 60 -23.23 10.93 8.97
CA GLN A 60 -23.92 10.92 7.68
C GLN A 60 -23.25 11.84 6.65
N LEU A 61 -22.80 13.04 7.07
CA LEU A 61 -22.12 13.97 6.16
C LEU A 61 -20.67 13.55 5.89
N ILE A 62 -20.02 12.89 6.85
CA ILE A 62 -18.64 12.40 6.70
C ILE A 62 -18.55 11.33 5.60
N THR A 63 -19.59 10.51 5.41
CA THR A 63 -19.64 9.48 4.35
C THR A 63 -19.27 10.03 2.97
N SER A 64 -19.76 11.23 2.64
CA SER A 64 -19.53 11.90 1.35
C SER A 64 -18.08 12.31 1.12
N LEU A 65 -17.30 12.50 2.19
CA LEU A 65 -15.90 12.94 2.14
C LEU A 65 -14.94 11.77 1.91
N VAL A 66 -15.27 10.59 2.44
CA VAL A 66 -14.34 9.44 2.49
C VAL A 66 -14.82 8.22 1.71
N GLY A 67 -16.04 8.25 1.17
CA GLY A 67 -16.62 7.17 0.36
C GLY A 67 -16.91 5.90 1.16
N LEU A 68 -17.16 6.03 2.47
CA LEU A 68 -17.51 4.92 3.36
C LEU A 68 -19.01 4.96 3.71
N SER A 69 -19.56 3.81 4.08
CA SER A 69 -20.90 3.74 4.67
C SER A 69 -20.91 4.38 6.06
N GLU A 70 -22.08 4.85 6.48
CA GLU A 70 -22.28 5.41 7.83
C GLU A 70 -21.93 4.40 8.93
N ALA A 71 -22.22 3.11 8.71
CA ALA A 71 -21.89 2.04 9.64
C ALA A 71 -20.37 1.88 9.81
N GLU A 72 -19.59 2.04 8.73
CA GLU A 72 -18.12 2.00 8.79
C GLU A 72 -17.56 3.20 9.52
N VAL A 73 -18.05 4.41 9.22
CA VAL A 73 -17.66 5.64 9.92
C VAL A 73 -17.96 5.52 11.42
N THR A 74 -19.17 5.10 11.78
CA THR A 74 -19.59 4.93 13.18
C THR A 74 -18.73 3.91 13.92
N ARG A 75 -18.42 2.77 13.29
CA ARG A 75 -17.52 1.76 13.89
C ARG A 75 -16.11 2.31 14.12
N LEU A 76 -15.58 3.09 13.19
CA LEU A 76 -14.25 3.70 13.33
C LEU A 76 -14.21 4.72 14.47
N LEU A 77 -15.24 5.56 14.60
CA LEU A 77 -15.38 6.51 15.70
C LEU A 77 -15.45 5.78 17.05
N GLN A 78 -16.33 4.79 17.18
CA GLN A 78 -16.50 3.97 18.39
C GLN A 78 -15.20 3.25 18.80
N ARG A 79 -14.48 2.65 17.85
CA ARG A 79 -13.22 1.94 18.13
C ARG A 79 -12.16 2.85 18.75
N HIS A 80 -12.18 4.14 18.44
CA HIS A 80 -11.21 5.12 18.91
C HIS A 80 -11.71 5.99 20.07
N GLY A 81 -12.92 5.71 20.59
CA GLY A 81 -13.47 6.40 21.75
C GLY A 81 -13.79 7.88 21.49
N ILE A 82 -14.09 8.23 20.23
CA ILE A 82 -14.47 9.59 19.80
C ILE A 82 -15.92 9.53 19.31
#